data_AF-A0A0W1AG98-F1
#
_entry.id   AF-A0A0W1AG98-F1
#
_cell.length_a   1.000
_cell.length_b   1.000
_cell.length_c   1.000
_cell.angle_alpha   90.00
_cell.angle_beta   90.00
_cell.angle_gamma   90.00
#
_symmetry.space_group_name_H-M   'P 1'
#
loop_
_entity.id
_entity.type
_entity.pdbx_description
1 polymer ?
#
loop_
_entity_poly.entity_id
_entity_poly.type
_entity_poly.pdbx_seq_one_letter_code
_entity_poly.pdbx_strand_id
1 'polypeptide(L)'
;MWKFLKSISNPENGKTGESKKSKQIISVSQSNNGGLTSNISPDIFQKELLPFLDLKSLLNLRLSSTELFSLVTHFLGNNPKAKDLGVLALSKGSNFFTVGDNVVYQKPATSLFFDGAAVFYGKEVKVSDDDIKKSFNSNTKFFSKKGDAQRYIQKETKTNDYELVMEKPHLGYVTLKEVTLAKMKKDHDGFTEPMSIQDAQEQIVTINPK
;
A
#
# COMPACT_ATOMS: atom_id res chain seq x y z
N MET A 1 22.23 48.62 -31.95
CA MET A 1 21.65 49.88 -31.41
C MET A 1 20.95 49.53 -30.12
N TRP A 2 21.33 50.20 -29.01
CA TRP A 2 20.68 50.26 -27.69
C TRP A 2 20.43 48.93 -26.94
N LYS A 3 21.22 48.53 -25.94
CA LYS A 3 21.49 49.10 -24.60
C LYS A 3 20.26 49.36 -23.73
N PHE A 4 20.43 48.86 -22.50
CA PHE A 4 19.93 49.34 -21.20
C PHE A 4 18.59 48.76 -20.71
N LEU A 5 18.36 48.51 -19.42
CA LEU A 5 19.13 48.51 -18.17
C LEU A 5 18.18 47.96 -17.10
N LYS A 6 18.75 47.35 -16.05
CA LYS A 6 18.30 47.45 -14.64
C LYS A 6 16.91 46.85 -14.33
N SER A 7 16.55 46.45 -13.12
CA SER A 7 17.14 46.52 -11.78
C SER A 7 16.32 45.58 -10.89
N ILE A 8 17.02 44.80 -10.06
CA ILE A 8 16.78 44.57 -8.61
C ILE A 8 15.37 44.85 -8.06
N SER A 9 14.75 43.83 -7.47
CA SER A 9 14.08 43.93 -6.16
C SER A 9 13.87 42.54 -5.52
N ASN A 10 14.51 42.33 -4.36
CA ASN A 10 14.02 41.42 -3.31
C ASN A 10 12.92 42.16 -2.52
N PRO A 11 11.89 41.50 -1.96
CA PRO A 11 12.02 40.96 -0.61
C PRO A 11 11.21 39.69 -0.27
N GLU A 12 11.53 39.19 0.92
CA GLU A 12 10.95 38.09 1.69
C GLU A 12 9.42 37.99 1.71
N ASN A 13 8.91 36.77 1.80
CA ASN A 13 7.89 36.44 2.80
C ASN A 13 7.77 34.92 3.00
N GLY A 14 8.07 34.50 4.23
CA GLY A 14 7.85 33.15 4.69
C GLY A 14 6.36 32.81 4.72
N LYS A 15 6.02 31.65 4.17
CA LYS A 15 4.95 30.81 4.69
C LYS A 15 5.47 29.39 4.73
N THR A 16 5.62 28.89 5.95
CA THR A 16 5.74 27.49 6.34
C THR A 16 4.60 26.71 5.70
N GLY A 17 4.87 26.19 4.50
CA GLY A 17 4.04 25.19 3.87
C GLY A 17 4.28 23.88 4.58
N GLU A 18 3.26 23.40 5.30
CA GLU A 18 3.17 22.01 5.72
C GLU A 18 3.55 21.12 4.54
N SER A 19 4.68 20.42 4.67
CA SER A 19 5.08 19.38 3.75
C SER A 19 4.07 18.25 3.88
N LYS A 20 2.96 18.34 3.14
CA LYS A 20 2.21 17.18 2.71
C LYS A 20 3.21 16.32 1.95
N LYS A 21 3.78 15.33 2.62
CA LYS A 21 4.46 14.20 1.99
C LYS A 21 3.45 13.57 1.04
N SER A 22 3.46 14.02 -0.22
CA SER A 22 2.84 13.26 -1.28
C SER A 22 3.53 11.90 -1.24
N LYS A 23 2.76 10.84 -0.96
CA LYS A 23 3.22 9.49 -1.27
C LYS A 23 3.51 9.53 -2.76
N GLN A 24 4.80 9.58 -3.09
CA GLN A 24 5.27 9.61 -4.46
C GLN A 24 4.85 8.27 -5.07
N ILE A 25 3.75 8.27 -5.82
CA ILE A 25 3.34 7.14 -6.64
C ILE A 25 4.36 7.11 -7.77
N ILE A 26 5.37 6.25 -7.63
CA ILE A 26 6.36 6.03 -8.68
C ILE A 26 5.68 5.13 -9.70
N SER A 27 5.13 5.74 -10.75
CA SER A 27 4.62 4.99 -11.89
C SER A 27 5.76 4.20 -12.52
N VAL A 28 5.66 2.86 -12.53
CA VAL A 28 6.53 2.02 -13.34
C VAL A 28 6.33 2.40 -14.81
N SER A 29 7.27 3.15 -15.37
CA SER A 29 7.24 3.50 -16.79
C SER A 29 7.33 2.23 -17.61
N GLN A 30 6.33 2.02 -18.48
CA GLN A 30 6.29 0.96 -19.50
C GLN A 30 7.36 1.16 -20.61
N SER A 31 8.57 1.60 -20.29
CA SER A 31 9.66 1.67 -21.25
C SER A 31 10.49 0.39 -21.20
N ASN A 32 10.46 -0.33 -22.31
CA ASN A 32 11.15 -1.58 -22.59
C ASN A 32 12.63 -1.57 -22.16
N ASN A 33 13.02 -2.68 -21.53
CA ASN A 33 14.37 -3.26 -21.45
C ASN A 33 15.52 -2.28 -21.12
N GLY A 34 15.85 -2.20 -19.82
CA GLY A 34 17.06 -1.51 -19.38
C GLY A 34 18.31 -2.18 -19.94
N GLY A 35 19.15 -1.45 -20.68
CA GLY A 35 20.40 -1.95 -21.28
C GLY A 35 21.50 -2.37 -20.29
N LEU A 36 21.22 -2.39 -18.98
CA LEU A 36 22.16 -2.81 -17.94
C LEU A 36 22.28 -4.34 -17.85
N THR A 37 21.20 -5.07 -18.18
CA THR A 37 21.15 -6.54 -18.18
C THR A 37 21.35 -7.14 -19.57
N SER A 38 21.19 -6.35 -20.64
CA SER A 38 21.30 -6.87 -22.02
C SER A 38 22.67 -7.47 -22.36
N ASN A 39 23.73 -7.08 -21.62
CA ASN A 39 25.10 -7.54 -21.84
C ASN A 39 25.63 -8.47 -20.73
N ILE A 40 24.86 -8.71 -19.66
CA ILE A 40 25.26 -9.52 -18.51
C ILE A 40 24.25 -10.64 -18.37
N SER A 41 24.73 -11.89 -18.32
CA SER A 41 23.85 -13.03 -18.07
C SER A 41 23.04 -12.81 -16.79
N PRO A 42 21.71 -13.05 -16.80
CA PRO A 42 20.87 -12.96 -15.61
C PRO A 42 21.43 -13.72 -14.41
N ASP A 43 22.06 -14.87 -14.66
CA ASP A 43 22.70 -15.69 -13.62
C ASP A 43 23.90 -14.98 -12.96
N ILE A 44 24.74 -14.33 -13.75
CA ILE A 44 25.90 -13.56 -13.25
C ILE A 44 25.39 -12.37 -12.45
N PHE A 45 24.38 -11.67 -12.98
CA PHE A 45 23.77 -10.54 -12.29
C PHE A 45 23.20 -10.96 -10.93
N GLN A 46 22.47 -12.08 -10.89
CA GLN A 46 21.85 -12.59 -9.68
C GLN A 46 22.86 -13.12 -8.64
N LYS A 47 23.95 -13.76 -9.08
CA LYS A 47 24.95 -14.37 -8.19
C LYS A 47 26.05 -13.41 -7.74
N GLU A 48 26.45 -12.48 -8.60
CA GLU A 48 27.64 -11.65 -8.37
C GLU A 48 27.30 -10.19 -8.02
N LEU A 49 26.13 -9.67 -8.42
CA LEU A 49 25.79 -8.25 -8.17
C LEU A 49 24.74 -8.09 -7.07
N LEU A 50 23.62 -8.80 -7.17
CA LEU A 50 22.52 -8.66 -6.20
C LEU A 50 22.92 -8.92 -4.73
N PRO A 51 23.83 -9.86 -4.40
CA PRO A 51 24.21 -10.10 -2.99
C PRO A 51 24.95 -8.94 -2.31
N PHE A 52 25.59 -8.05 -3.07
CA PHE A 52 26.31 -6.89 -2.52
C PHE A 52 25.41 -5.67 -2.30
N LEU A 53 24.18 -5.70 -2.81
CA LEU A 53 23.23 -4.61 -2.65
C LEU A 53 22.48 -4.75 -1.32
N ASP A 54 22.27 -3.62 -0.64
CA ASP A 54 21.38 -3.58 0.52
C ASP A 54 19.92 -3.72 0.10
N LEU A 55 19.04 -4.06 1.05
CA LEU A 55 17.62 -4.26 0.76
C LEU A 55 16.98 -3.03 0.11
N LYS A 56 17.37 -1.83 0.52
CA LYS A 56 16.84 -0.58 -0.06
C LYS A 56 17.21 -0.45 -1.54
N SER A 57 18.47 -0.70 -1.89
CA SER A 57 18.93 -0.66 -3.28
C SER A 57 18.28 -1.75 -4.12
N LEU A 58 18.13 -2.96 -3.58
CA LEU A 58 17.41 -4.05 -4.25
C LEU A 58 15.95 -3.64 -4.55
N LEU A 59 15.24 -3.09 -3.58
CA LEU A 59 13.86 -2.65 -3.78
C LEU A 59 13.76 -1.50 -4.80
N ASN A 60 14.71 -0.58 -4.85
CA ASN A 60 14.74 0.46 -5.89
C ASN A 60 15.06 -0.12 -7.27
N LEU A 61 16.01 -1.05 -7.35
CA LEU A 61 16.39 -1.73 -8.60
C LEU A 61 15.20 -2.52 -9.18
N ARG A 62 14.43 -3.16 -8.30
CA ARG A 62 13.20 -3.87 -8.64
C ARG A 62 12.17 -2.98 -9.36
N LEU A 63 12.09 -1.69 -9.02
CA LEU A 63 11.16 -0.73 -9.62
C LEU A 63 11.68 -0.10 -10.93
N SER A 64 12.91 -0.40 -11.32
CA SER A 64 13.58 0.27 -12.45
C SER A 64 13.17 -0.28 -13.83
N SER A 65 12.80 -1.57 -13.91
CA SER A 65 12.30 -2.21 -15.14
C SER A 65 11.56 -3.51 -14.84
N THR A 66 10.77 -4.01 -15.79
CA THR A 66 10.05 -5.31 -15.67
C THR A 66 11.00 -6.51 -15.56
N GLU A 67 12.14 -6.45 -16.23
CA GLU A 67 13.17 -7.49 -16.18
C GLU A 67 13.83 -7.52 -14.79
N LEU A 68 14.27 -6.36 -14.28
CA LEU A 68 14.85 -6.24 -12.94
C LEU A 68 13.82 -6.54 -11.86
N PHE A 69 12.56 -6.20 -12.08
CA PHE A 69 11.46 -6.58 -11.20
C PHE A 69 11.44 -8.10 -11.00
N SER A 70 11.45 -8.87 -12.10
CA SER A 70 11.41 -10.33 -12.06
C SER A 70 12.66 -10.91 -11.41
N LEU A 71 13.85 -10.44 -11.81
CA LEU A 71 15.13 -10.91 -11.28
C LEU A 71 15.28 -10.66 -9.79
N VAL A 72 15.03 -9.44 -9.35
CA VAL A 72 15.15 -9.06 -7.93
C VAL A 72 14.08 -9.73 -7.09
N THR A 73 12.85 -9.88 -7.61
CA THR A 73 11.79 -10.62 -6.92
C THR A 73 12.18 -12.08 -6.72
N HIS A 74 12.75 -12.73 -7.74
CA HIS A 74 13.23 -14.11 -7.64
C HIS A 74 14.39 -14.24 -6.65
N PHE A 75 15.36 -13.32 -6.70
CA PHE A 75 16.49 -13.28 -5.76
C PHE A 75 16.02 -13.11 -4.31
N LEU A 76 15.20 -12.11 -4.02
CA LEU A 76 14.70 -11.85 -2.67
C LEU A 76 13.81 -12.99 -2.16
N GLY A 77 13.03 -13.64 -3.02
CA GLY A 77 12.24 -14.81 -2.64
C GLY A 77 13.06 -16.01 -2.17
N ASN A 78 14.26 -16.18 -2.75
CA ASN A 78 15.16 -17.29 -2.44
C ASN A 78 16.20 -16.94 -1.38
N ASN A 79 16.38 -15.66 -1.03
CA ASN A 79 17.40 -15.22 -0.10
C ASN A 79 16.98 -15.46 1.37
N PRO A 80 17.74 -16.24 2.16
CA PRO A 80 17.44 -16.47 3.58
C PRO A 80 17.37 -15.19 4.41
N LYS A 81 18.26 -14.23 4.15
CA LYS A 81 18.29 -12.95 4.88
C LYS A 81 17.04 -12.11 4.65
N ALA A 82 16.41 -12.25 3.48
CA ALA A 82 15.16 -11.56 3.19
C ALA A 82 14.01 -12.14 4.05
N LYS A 83 13.99 -13.46 4.25
CA LYS A 83 13.03 -14.13 5.15
C LYS A 83 13.20 -13.71 6.60
N ASP A 84 14.45 -13.52 7.05
CA ASP A 84 14.74 -13.01 8.40
C ASP A 84 14.23 -11.57 8.62
N LEU A 85 14.00 -10.83 7.54
CA LEU A 85 13.40 -9.49 7.54
C LEU A 85 11.90 -9.50 7.27
N GLY A 86 11.29 -10.69 7.17
CA GLY A 86 9.86 -10.88 6.91
C GLY A 86 9.47 -10.61 5.46
N VAL A 87 10.43 -10.59 4.54
CA VAL A 87 10.17 -10.45 3.10
C VAL A 87 10.06 -11.84 2.50
N LEU A 88 8.96 -12.08 1.79
CA LEU A 88 8.67 -13.36 1.16
C LEU A 88 8.07 -13.16 -0.23
N ALA A 89 8.44 -14.04 -1.15
CA ALA A 89 7.84 -14.09 -2.47
C ALA A 89 6.51 -14.86 -2.41
N LEU A 90 5.46 -14.21 -2.88
CA LEU A 90 4.16 -14.81 -3.09
C LEU A 90 4.08 -15.30 -4.53
N SER A 91 3.68 -16.56 -4.72
CA SER A 91 3.56 -17.15 -6.04
C SER A 91 2.33 -16.64 -6.78
N LYS A 92 2.45 -16.57 -8.11
CA LYS A 92 1.33 -16.32 -9.02
C LYS A 92 0.18 -17.29 -8.75
N GLY A 93 -1.05 -16.80 -8.79
CA GLY A 93 -2.27 -17.58 -8.53
C GLY A 93 -2.56 -17.80 -7.06
N SER A 94 -1.70 -17.34 -6.14
CA SER A 94 -1.99 -17.37 -4.72
C SER A 94 -3.21 -16.50 -4.39
N ASN A 95 -4.00 -17.00 -3.44
CA ASN A 95 -5.25 -16.38 -3.02
C ASN A 95 -5.13 -15.82 -1.61
N PHE A 96 -5.59 -14.58 -1.43
CA PHE A 96 -5.54 -13.87 -0.16
C PHE A 96 -6.86 -13.19 0.14
N PHE A 97 -7.13 -13.05 1.42
CA PHE A 97 -8.14 -12.13 1.92
C PHE A 97 -7.50 -10.76 2.09
N THR A 98 -8.22 -9.74 1.68
CA THR A 98 -7.77 -8.36 1.79
C THR A 98 -8.69 -7.58 2.72
N VAL A 99 -8.12 -6.68 3.51
CA VAL A 99 -8.88 -5.73 4.32
C VAL A 99 -8.50 -4.32 3.90
N GLY A 100 -9.50 -3.58 3.43
CA GLY A 100 -9.39 -2.17 3.08
C GLY A 100 -9.47 -1.25 4.30
N ASP A 101 -9.42 0.06 4.06
CA ASP A 101 -9.59 1.07 5.09
C ASP A 101 -11.03 1.12 5.62
N ASN A 102 -11.21 1.83 6.74
CA ASN A 102 -12.51 1.99 7.37
C ASN A 102 -13.47 2.82 6.49
N VAL A 103 -14.69 2.31 6.29
CA VAL A 103 -15.80 3.04 5.68
C VAL A 103 -16.73 3.53 6.78
N VAL A 104 -17.19 4.78 6.65
CA VAL A 104 -18.01 5.47 7.67
C VAL A 104 -19.48 5.13 7.43
N TYR A 105 -20.09 4.49 8.42
CA TYR A 105 -21.51 4.09 8.43
C TYR A 105 -22.38 5.05 9.24
N GLN A 106 -21.80 5.69 10.26
CA GLN A 106 -22.48 6.68 11.07
C GLN A 106 -21.54 7.85 11.36
N LYS A 107 -22.08 9.07 11.32
CA LYS A 107 -21.34 10.29 11.69
C LYS A 107 -21.87 10.84 13.01
N PRO A 108 -20.99 11.34 13.89
CA PRO A 108 -21.43 12.04 15.08
C PRO A 108 -22.27 13.25 14.69
N ALA A 109 -23.29 13.57 15.48
CA ALA A 109 -24.12 14.73 15.24
C ALA A 109 -23.27 16.01 15.27
N THR A 110 -23.45 16.85 14.26
CA THR A 110 -22.74 18.13 14.16
C THR A 110 -23.39 19.23 14.99
N SER A 111 -24.62 19.04 15.47
CA SER A 111 -25.29 19.99 16.38
C SER A 111 -26.18 19.28 17.40
N LEU A 112 -26.13 19.74 18.66
CA LEU A 112 -26.98 19.25 19.76
C LEU A 112 -28.42 19.78 19.69
N PHE A 113 -28.66 20.83 18.89
CA PHE A 113 -29.86 21.66 19.01
C PHE A 113 -30.99 21.31 18.03
N PHE A 114 -30.74 20.48 17.01
CA PHE A 114 -31.73 20.20 15.95
C PHE A 114 -31.86 18.73 15.52
N ASP A 115 -31.05 17.81 16.05
CA ASP A 115 -30.88 16.47 15.48
C ASP A 115 -31.50 15.31 16.30
N GLY A 116 -32.48 15.57 17.19
CA GLY A 116 -33.31 14.52 17.83
C GLY A 116 -32.56 13.26 18.29
N ALA A 117 -33.03 12.07 17.89
CA ALA A 117 -32.36 10.79 18.20
C ALA A 117 -30.97 10.64 17.54
N ALA A 118 -30.68 11.36 16.45
CA ALA A 118 -29.38 11.34 15.79
C ALA A 118 -28.28 12.03 16.61
N VAL A 119 -28.64 12.89 17.57
CA VAL A 119 -27.71 13.42 18.58
C VAL A 119 -27.11 12.30 19.44
N PHE A 120 -27.91 11.28 19.75
CA PHE A 120 -27.51 10.18 20.62
C PHE A 120 -26.90 9.01 19.83
N TYR A 121 -27.51 8.64 18.70
CA TYR A 121 -27.14 7.45 17.94
C TYR A 121 -26.23 7.73 16.73
N GLY A 122 -25.99 8.99 16.38
CA GLY A 122 -25.30 9.39 15.15
C GLY A 122 -26.22 9.38 13.93
N LYS A 123 -25.80 10.08 12.86
CA LYS A 123 -26.52 10.10 11.59
C LYS A 123 -26.03 8.98 10.70
N GLU A 124 -26.95 8.11 10.27
CA GLU A 124 -26.66 7.04 9.32
C GLU A 124 -26.18 7.60 7.98
N VAL A 125 -25.11 7.01 7.45
CA VAL A 125 -24.53 7.29 6.15
C VAL A 125 -24.85 6.11 5.24
N LYS A 126 -25.52 6.38 4.13
CA LYS A 126 -25.72 5.37 3.08
C LYS A 126 -24.39 5.09 2.39
N VAL A 127 -23.76 3.98 2.76
CA VAL A 127 -22.53 3.50 2.14
C VAL A 127 -22.82 2.93 0.76
N SER A 128 -22.09 3.39 -0.26
CA SER A 128 -22.17 2.84 -1.61
C SER A 128 -21.08 1.80 -1.88
N ASP A 129 -21.29 0.95 -2.89
CA ASP A 129 -20.28 -0.01 -3.34
C ASP A 129 -18.97 0.68 -3.77
N ASP A 130 -19.05 1.91 -4.28
CA ASP A 130 -17.88 2.67 -4.69
C ASP A 130 -17.07 3.19 -3.50
N ASP A 131 -17.72 3.47 -2.37
CA ASP A 131 -17.03 3.82 -1.12
C ASP A 131 -16.26 2.60 -0.59
N ILE A 132 -16.87 1.42 -0.66
CA ILE A 132 -16.22 0.15 -0.31
C ILE A 132 -15.03 -0.12 -1.22
N LYS A 133 -15.18 0.03 -2.55
CA LYS A 133 -14.07 -0.17 -3.49
C LYS A 133 -12.92 0.79 -3.23
N LYS A 134 -13.20 2.07 -2.96
CA LYS A 134 -12.17 3.08 -2.65
C LYS A 134 -11.37 2.74 -1.40
N SER A 135 -11.96 2.04 -0.43
CA SER A 135 -11.27 1.64 0.80
C SER A 135 -10.04 0.76 0.56
N PHE A 136 -9.97 0.05 -0.56
CA PHE A 136 -8.86 -0.86 -0.86
C PHE A 136 -7.70 -0.21 -1.65
N ASN A 137 -7.62 1.11 -1.71
CA ASN A 137 -6.59 1.81 -2.48
C ASN A 137 -5.43 2.34 -1.63
N SER A 138 -5.62 2.64 -0.34
CA SER A 138 -4.67 3.48 0.42
C SER A 138 -3.70 2.73 1.34
N ASN A 139 -4.09 1.62 1.98
CA ASN A 139 -3.27 0.83 2.92
C ASN A 139 -3.72 -0.64 3.06
N THR A 140 -4.04 -1.28 1.95
CA THR A 140 -4.61 -2.62 1.89
C THR A 140 -3.76 -3.67 2.59
N LYS A 141 -4.37 -4.41 3.51
CA LYS A 141 -3.75 -5.47 4.30
C LYS A 141 -4.15 -6.84 3.78
N PHE A 142 -3.18 -7.76 3.69
CA PHE A 142 -3.39 -9.10 3.15
C PHE A 142 -3.26 -10.17 4.23
N PHE A 143 -4.12 -11.18 4.13
CA PHE A 143 -4.25 -12.30 5.06
C PHE A 143 -4.38 -13.60 4.27
N SER A 144 -3.67 -14.63 4.68
CA SER A 144 -3.79 -15.98 4.11
C SER A 144 -5.07 -16.68 4.60
N LYS A 145 -5.55 -16.34 5.80
CA LYS A 145 -6.73 -16.95 6.42
C LYS A 145 -7.88 -15.96 6.56
N LYS A 146 -9.09 -16.41 6.20
CA LYS A 146 -10.31 -15.61 6.36
C LYS A 146 -10.58 -15.23 7.82
N GLY A 147 -10.37 -16.18 8.75
CA GLY A 147 -10.61 -15.95 10.16
C GLY A 147 -9.73 -14.85 10.74
N ASP A 148 -8.49 -14.75 10.28
CA ASP A 148 -7.52 -13.75 10.73
C ASP A 148 -7.91 -12.36 10.21
N ALA A 149 -8.32 -12.27 8.93
CA ALA A 149 -8.89 -11.07 8.34
C ALA A 149 -10.16 -10.61 9.07
N GLN A 150 -11.06 -11.54 9.42
CA GLN A 150 -12.29 -11.23 10.14
C GLN A 150 -12.02 -10.74 11.58
N ARG A 151 -11.07 -11.36 12.30
CA ARG A 151 -10.64 -10.88 13.62
C ARG A 151 -10.03 -9.49 13.52
N TYR A 152 -9.25 -9.22 12.46
CA TYR A 152 -8.72 -7.88 12.21
C TYR A 152 -9.84 -6.87 11.95
N ILE A 153 -10.84 -7.20 11.11
CA ILE A 153 -12.00 -6.33 10.88
C ILE A 153 -12.72 -6.02 12.19
N GLN A 154 -12.96 -7.02 13.04
CA GLN A 154 -13.61 -6.82 14.34
C GLN A 154 -12.80 -5.88 15.23
N LYS A 155 -11.48 -6.04 15.27
CA LYS A 155 -10.58 -5.18 16.06
C LYS A 155 -10.57 -3.72 15.58
N GLU A 156 -10.61 -3.50 14.28
CA GLU A 156 -10.55 -2.16 13.67
C GLU A 156 -11.93 -1.50 13.49
N THR A 157 -13.01 -2.25 13.74
CA THR A 157 -14.38 -1.73 13.74
C THR A 157 -14.53 -0.79 14.93
N LYS A 158 -14.98 0.43 14.66
CA LYS A 158 -15.27 1.42 15.69
C LYS A 158 -16.77 1.44 15.96
N THR A 159 -17.13 1.29 17.22
CA THR A 159 -18.50 1.44 17.71
C THR A 159 -18.63 2.68 18.59
N ASN A 160 -19.85 3.20 18.73
CA ASN A 160 -20.17 4.21 19.73
C ASN A 160 -20.58 3.57 21.08
N ASP A 161 -20.91 4.40 22.05
CA ASP A 161 -21.33 3.98 23.41
C ASP A 161 -22.63 3.15 23.44
N TYR A 162 -23.35 3.10 22.32
CA TYR A 162 -24.58 2.31 22.14
C TYR A 162 -24.36 1.05 21.30
N GLU A 163 -23.09 0.62 21.14
CA GLU A 163 -22.68 -0.54 20.36
C GLU A 163 -23.02 -0.45 18.86
N LEU A 164 -23.35 0.74 18.34
CA LEU A 164 -23.62 0.95 16.93
C LEU A 164 -22.31 1.14 16.16
N VAL A 165 -22.23 0.54 14.96
CA VAL A 165 -21.04 0.61 14.11
C VAL A 165 -20.92 2.00 13.47
N MET A 166 -19.86 2.72 13.85
CA MET A 166 -19.51 4.03 13.30
C MET A 166 -18.67 3.88 12.03
N GLU A 167 -17.63 3.06 12.11
CA GLU A 167 -16.69 2.83 11.02
C GLU A 167 -16.28 1.37 10.98
N LYS A 168 -16.18 0.79 9.79
CA LYS A 168 -15.79 -0.61 9.64
C LYS A 168 -14.97 -0.83 8.37
N PRO A 169 -13.88 -1.61 8.42
CA PRO A 169 -13.17 -1.99 7.22
C PRO A 169 -13.85 -3.18 6.52
N HIS A 170 -13.58 -3.31 5.21
CA HIS A 170 -14.24 -4.30 4.38
C HIS A 170 -13.33 -5.45 3.98
N LEU A 171 -13.92 -6.64 3.92
CA LEU A 171 -13.26 -7.84 3.43
C LEU A 171 -13.38 -7.89 1.90
N GLY A 172 -12.24 -8.05 1.25
CA GLY A 172 -12.18 -8.44 -0.15
C GLY A 172 -11.46 -9.77 -0.32
N TYR A 173 -11.47 -10.26 -1.54
CA TYR A 173 -10.72 -11.43 -1.96
C TYR A 173 -9.85 -11.08 -3.16
N VAL A 174 -8.61 -11.58 -3.15
CA VAL A 174 -7.57 -11.25 -4.12
C VAL A 174 -6.91 -12.50 -4.62
N THR A 175 -6.75 -12.58 -5.95
CA THR A 175 -5.89 -13.55 -6.60
C THR A 175 -4.73 -12.82 -7.24
N LEU A 176 -3.50 -13.23 -6.92
CA LEU A 176 -2.30 -12.63 -7.48
C LEU A 176 -2.10 -13.04 -8.93
N LYS A 177 -1.86 -12.07 -9.81
CA LYS A 177 -1.64 -12.32 -11.25
C LYS A 177 -0.18 -12.63 -11.58
N GLU A 178 0.74 -12.19 -10.74
CA GLU A 178 2.18 -12.37 -10.91
C GLU A 178 2.85 -12.69 -9.57
N VAL A 179 4.12 -13.07 -9.62
CA VAL A 179 4.94 -13.23 -8.42
C VAL A 179 5.22 -11.83 -7.86
N THR A 180 4.97 -11.64 -6.57
CA THR A 180 5.18 -10.35 -5.89
C THR A 180 5.84 -10.57 -4.53
N LEU A 181 6.41 -9.50 -3.95
CA LEU A 181 6.95 -9.54 -2.61
C LEU A 181 5.92 -9.04 -1.60
N ALA A 182 5.76 -9.83 -0.55
CA ALA A 182 5.06 -9.40 0.66
C ALA A 182 6.05 -9.16 1.78
N LYS A 183 5.73 -8.16 2.61
CA LYS A 183 6.38 -7.91 3.88
C LYS A 183 5.43 -8.26 5.01
N MET A 184 5.82 -9.23 5.83
CA MET A 184 5.09 -9.57 7.06
C MET A 184 5.35 -8.53 8.14
N LYS A 185 4.37 -8.38 9.03
CA LYS A 185 4.57 -7.61 10.25
C LYS A 185 5.36 -8.47 11.23
N LYS A 186 6.36 -7.90 11.89
CA LYS A 186 7.05 -8.55 13.00
C LYS A 186 6.31 -8.20 14.29
N ASP A 187 5.98 -9.21 15.07
CA ASP A 187 5.50 -9.12 16.43
C ASP A 187 6.50 -9.80 17.38
N HIS A 188 6.28 -9.70 18.69
CA HIS A 188 7.21 -10.17 19.71
C HIS A 188 7.63 -11.64 19.55
N ASP A 189 6.72 -12.50 19.08
CA ASP A 189 6.93 -13.95 18.94
C ASP A 189 7.27 -14.41 17.51
N GLY A 190 7.43 -13.49 16.56
CA GLY A 190 7.76 -13.82 15.16
C GLY A 190 7.02 -12.97 14.13
N PHE A 191 6.92 -13.47 12.90
CA PHE A 191 6.17 -12.79 11.84
C PHE A 191 4.69 -13.17 11.88
N THR A 192 3.83 -12.16 11.89
CA THR A 192 2.38 -12.32 11.98
C THR A 192 1.68 -11.62 10.83
N GLU A 193 0.43 -12.01 10.60
CA GLU A 193 -0.49 -11.23 9.76
C GLU A 193 -0.94 -9.96 10.50
N PRO A 194 -1.24 -8.86 9.81
CA PRO A 194 -1.35 -8.70 8.35
C PRO A 194 -0.02 -8.57 7.59
N MET A 195 -0.05 -8.99 6.33
CA MET A 195 1.02 -8.74 5.34
C MET A 195 0.74 -7.49 4.51
N SER A 196 1.81 -6.82 4.07
CA SER A 196 1.76 -5.76 3.07
C SER A 196 2.39 -6.25 1.79
N ILE A 197 1.61 -6.35 0.71
CA ILE A 197 2.13 -6.65 -0.63
C ILE A 197 2.66 -5.35 -1.23
N GLN A 198 3.92 -5.34 -1.65
CA GLN A 198 4.59 -4.10 -2.04
C GLN A 198 4.08 -3.51 -3.37
N ASP A 199 3.50 -4.34 -4.24
CA ASP A 199 3.01 -3.92 -5.58
C ASP A 199 1.50 -4.13 -5.78
N ALA A 200 0.75 -4.34 -4.69
CA ALA A 200 -0.68 -4.61 -4.74
C ALA A 200 -1.51 -3.47 -5.37
N GLN A 201 -0.95 -2.26 -5.47
CA GLN A 201 -1.60 -1.10 -6.08
C GLN A 201 -1.44 -1.05 -7.61
N GLU A 202 -0.41 -1.70 -8.17
CA GLU A 202 -0.14 -1.70 -9.62
C GLU A 202 -0.65 -2.98 -10.31
N GLN A 203 -0.69 -4.10 -9.59
CA GLN A 203 -1.22 -5.35 -10.13
C GLN A 203 -2.71 -5.48 -9.83
N ILE A 204 -3.53 -5.07 -10.79
CA ILE A 204 -4.97 -5.35 -11.00
C ILE A 204 -5.49 -6.43 -10.03
N VAL A 205 -5.78 -6.01 -8.81
CA VAL A 205 -6.47 -6.83 -7.84
C VAL A 205 -7.93 -6.74 -8.22
N THR A 206 -8.51 -7.82 -8.74
CA THR A 206 -9.96 -7.91 -8.84
C THR A 206 -10.50 -8.10 -7.43
N ILE A 207 -10.79 -6.98 -6.76
CA ILE A 207 -11.44 -7.00 -5.46
C ILE A 207 -12.91 -7.26 -5.73
N ASN A 208 -13.32 -8.50 -5.46
CA ASN A 208 -14.74 -8.82 -5.40
C ASN A 208 -15.20 -8.53 -3.97
N PRO A 209 -15.91 -7.41 -3.72
CA PRO A 209 -16.59 -7.24 -2.45
C PRO A 209 -17.59 -8.39 -2.31
N LYS A 210 -17.56 -9.06 -1.14
CA LYS A 210 -18.57 -10.04 -0.76
C LYS A 210 -19.57 -9.41 0.20
#